data_AF-A0A7L7KUX4-F1
#
_entry.id   AF-A0A7L7KUX4-F1
#
_cell.length_a   1.000
_cell.length_b   1.000
_cell.length_c   1.000
_cell.angle_alpha   90.00
_cell.angle_beta   90.00
_cell.angle_gamma   90.00
#
_symmetry.space_group_name_H-M   'P 1'
#
loop_
_entity.id
_entity.type
_entity.pdbx_description
1 polymer ?
#
loop_
_entity_poly.entity_id
_entity_poly.type
_entity_poly.pdbx_seq_one_letter_code
_entity_poly.pdbx_strand_id
1 'polypeptide(L)'
;MNRKRIALITSLIFLSDCTVENFNPLKNNLKSDVEAVSQSNKKKSKDKYPDISKELDITSMEQYSSNVLFMNLTLRNFFVKDIYLDDQSNYHLLLTPLKTSNQYFVTTIKTNKTIKIGNKITIQGFINGKVKVHDEYSFNLKYNGKNAVSVMVDHFEIN
;
A
#
# COMPACT_ATOMS: atom_id res chain seq x y z
N MET A 1 25.60 -53.97 29.60
CA MET A 1 26.66 -52.94 29.72
C MET A 1 27.13 -52.56 28.32
N ASN A 2 27.15 -51.24 28.00
CA ASN A 2 27.72 -50.53 26.81
C ASN A 2 27.23 -50.92 25.39
N ARG A 3 26.53 -50.09 24.60
CA ARG A 3 26.66 -48.68 24.12
C ARG A 3 27.68 -48.47 22.97
N LYS A 4 27.15 -47.87 21.88
CA LYS A 4 27.77 -46.94 20.89
C LYS A 4 28.63 -47.61 19.79
N ARG A 5 28.63 -47.23 18.51
CA ARG A 5 28.09 -46.10 17.69
C ARG A 5 28.05 -46.59 16.23
N ILE A 6 27.05 -46.18 15.45
CA ILE A 6 27.03 -46.38 13.99
C ILE A 6 27.67 -45.13 13.36
N ALA A 7 28.72 -45.33 12.57
CA ALA A 7 29.28 -44.31 11.68
C ALA A 7 29.01 -44.77 10.25
N LEU A 8 28.26 -43.98 9.48
CA LEU A 8 28.07 -44.23 8.05
C LEU A 8 28.97 -43.27 7.28
N ILE A 9 30.00 -43.83 6.65
CA ILE A 9 30.92 -43.15 5.74
C ILE A 9 30.29 -43.22 4.35
N THR A 10 29.84 -42.08 3.82
CA THR A 10 29.48 -41.95 2.41
C THR A 10 30.64 -41.28 1.69
N SER A 11 31.35 -42.06 0.87
CA SER A 11 32.41 -41.57 0.01
C SER A 11 32.08 -41.77 -1.46
N LEU A 12 32.29 -40.68 -2.22
CA LEU A 12 32.95 -40.62 -3.52
C LEU A 12 32.22 -41.11 -4.79
N ILE A 13 31.98 -40.19 -5.73
CA ILE A 13 32.17 -40.41 -7.16
C ILE A 13 32.84 -39.15 -7.77
N PHE A 14 33.91 -39.37 -8.55
CA PHE A 14 34.74 -38.36 -9.24
C PHE A 14 34.45 -38.33 -10.76
N LEU A 15 34.54 -37.11 -11.32
CA LEU A 15 35.05 -36.66 -12.65
C LEU A 15 34.32 -37.11 -13.93
N SER A 16 34.11 -36.25 -14.93
CA SER A 16 35.18 -35.63 -15.74
C SER A 16 34.73 -34.43 -16.60
N ASP A 17 35.62 -33.42 -16.65
CA ASP A 17 36.06 -32.47 -17.69
C ASP A 17 35.17 -31.96 -18.84
N CYS A 18 35.12 -30.62 -19.01
CA CYS A 18 35.80 -29.92 -20.12
C CYS A 18 35.85 -28.38 -19.90
N THR A 19 36.90 -27.76 -20.45
CA THR A 19 37.47 -26.43 -20.22
C THR A 19 36.82 -25.28 -21.01
N VAL A 20 36.82 -24.03 -20.50
CA VAL A 20 37.06 -22.80 -21.30
C VAL A 20 37.74 -21.70 -20.45
N GLU A 21 39.00 -21.45 -20.83
CA GLU A 21 39.86 -20.25 -20.84
C GLU A 21 39.63 -19.01 -19.94
N ASN A 22 40.77 -18.54 -19.41
CA ASN A 22 41.03 -17.26 -18.75
C ASN A 22 40.66 -16.03 -19.59
N PHE A 23 40.00 -15.05 -18.98
CA PHE A 23 40.24 -13.62 -19.26
C PHE A 23 40.08 -12.81 -17.97
N ASN A 24 41.16 -12.15 -17.56
CA ASN A 24 41.15 -11.03 -16.62
C ASN A 24 41.89 -9.90 -17.34
N PRO A 25 41.24 -8.78 -17.70
CA PRO A 25 41.60 -7.54 -16.98
C PRO A 25 40.54 -6.42 -16.99
N LEU A 26 40.51 -5.65 -15.88
CA LEU A 26 40.37 -4.19 -15.80
C LEU A 26 39.96 -3.39 -17.06
N LYS A 27 38.78 -2.75 -16.99
CA LYS A 27 38.41 -1.38 -17.45
C LYS A 27 37.01 -1.40 -18.04
N ASN A 28 36.06 -0.82 -17.31
CA ASN A 28 35.29 0.30 -17.84
C ASN A 28 34.69 1.08 -16.67
N ASN A 29 35.24 2.28 -16.47
CA ASN A 29 34.54 3.36 -15.80
C ASN A 29 33.23 3.58 -16.54
N LEU A 30 32.09 3.33 -15.89
CA LEU A 30 30.87 4.05 -16.18
C LEU A 30 30.24 4.34 -14.82
N LYS A 31 30.53 5.55 -14.34
CA LYS A 31 29.60 6.29 -13.50
C LYS A 31 28.24 6.18 -14.19
N SER A 32 27.36 5.33 -13.70
CA SER A 32 25.94 5.64 -13.78
C SER A 32 25.69 6.63 -12.65
N ASP A 33 26.12 7.87 -12.91
CA ASP A 33 25.52 9.02 -12.26
C ASP A 33 24.01 8.76 -12.36
N VAL A 34 23.37 8.61 -11.20
CA VAL A 34 21.91 8.62 -11.11
C VAL A 34 21.52 10.05 -11.48
N GLU A 35 21.51 10.32 -12.78
CA GLU A 35 20.86 11.48 -13.36
C GLU A 35 19.38 11.28 -13.03
N ALA A 36 18.96 11.92 -11.95
CA ALA A 36 17.57 12.28 -11.77
C ALA A 36 17.17 13.04 -13.04
N VAL A 37 16.53 12.33 -13.96
CA VAL A 37 16.00 12.86 -15.21
C VAL A 37 15.07 14.01 -14.83
N SER A 38 15.60 15.23 -14.86
CA SER A 38 14.84 16.45 -14.77
C SER A 38 14.12 16.63 -16.10
N GLN A 39 13.06 15.84 -16.30
CA GLN A 39 12.08 16.11 -17.33
C GLN A 39 11.32 17.38 -16.91
N SER A 40 11.87 18.53 -17.32
CA SER A 40 11.21 19.83 -17.29
C SER A 40 10.09 19.90 -18.34
N ASN A 41 9.17 18.94 -18.32
CA ASN A 41 7.87 19.15 -18.91
C ASN A 41 7.08 20.02 -17.92
N LYS A 42 6.91 21.30 -18.25
CA LYS A 42 5.88 22.18 -17.65
C LYS A 42 4.50 21.54 -17.89
N LYS A 43 4.17 20.48 -17.14
CA LYS A 43 2.79 20.12 -16.87
C LYS A 43 2.20 21.35 -16.18
N LYS A 44 1.13 21.92 -16.77
CA LYS A 44 0.23 22.85 -16.06
C LYS A 44 0.15 22.38 -14.62
N SER A 45 0.49 23.26 -13.66
CA SER A 45 0.45 23.02 -12.21
C SER A 45 -0.51 21.87 -11.90
N LYS A 46 0.03 20.65 -11.78
CA LYS A 46 -0.82 19.47 -11.54
C LYS A 46 -1.50 19.78 -10.20
N ASP A 47 -2.82 19.70 -10.15
CA ASP A 47 -3.57 19.84 -8.90
C ASP A 47 -2.83 19.02 -7.82
N LYS A 48 -2.55 19.63 -6.66
CA LYS A 48 -1.77 18.99 -5.58
C LYS A 48 -2.35 17.63 -5.20
N TYR A 49 -3.67 17.47 -5.35
CA TYR A 49 -4.43 16.26 -5.11
C TYR A 49 -5.28 15.91 -6.33
N PRO A 50 -4.74 15.20 -7.34
CA PRO A 50 -5.55 14.71 -8.45
C PRO A 50 -6.67 13.78 -7.96
N ASP A 51 -7.77 13.68 -8.70
CA ASP A 51 -8.85 12.76 -8.35
C ASP A 51 -8.39 11.31 -8.51
N ILE A 52 -8.62 10.47 -7.49
CA ILE A 52 -8.19 9.06 -7.50
C ILE A 52 -8.73 8.29 -8.72
N SER A 53 -9.95 8.60 -9.14
CA SER A 53 -10.60 7.90 -10.26
C SER A 53 -9.91 8.14 -11.61
N LYS A 54 -9.07 9.19 -11.71
CA LYS A 54 -8.30 9.51 -12.91
C LYS A 54 -6.95 8.81 -12.96
N GLU A 55 -6.44 8.38 -11.80
CA GLU A 55 -5.10 7.80 -11.68
C GLU A 55 -5.19 6.28 -11.40
N LEU A 56 -6.26 5.80 -10.74
CA LEU A 56 -6.45 4.41 -10.31
C LEU A 56 -7.91 3.93 -10.50
N ASP A 57 -8.08 2.65 -10.84
CA ASP A 57 -9.41 2.01 -10.84
C ASP A 57 -9.85 1.66 -9.42
N ILE A 58 -10.55 2.59 -8.78
CA ILE A 58 -11.06 2.49 -7.40
C ILE A 58 -12.00 1.31 -7.13
N THR A 59 -12.46 0.59 -8.14
CA THR A 59 -13.29 -0.61 -7.94
C THR A 59 -12.46 -1.87 -7.73
N SER A 60 -11.17 -1.84 -8.07
CA SER A 60 -10.24 -2.96 -7.95
C SER A 60 -8.84 -2.47 -7.58
N MET A 61 -8.59 -2.23 -6.27
CA MET A 61 -7.23 -1.84 -5.82
C MET A 61 -6.28 -3.04 -5.71
N GLU A 62 -6.80 -4.28 -5.78
CA GLU A 62 -5.98 -5.48 -5.62
C GLU A 62 -4.92 -5.61 -6.72
N GLN A 63 -5.23 -5.16 -7.94
CA GLN A 63 -4.34 -5.21 -9.10
C GLN A 63 -3.10 -4.31 -8.97
N TYR A 64 -3.14 -3.29 -8.12
CA TYR A 64 -2.01 -2.38 -7.93
C TYR A 64 -1.06 -2.92 -6.87
N SER A 65 0.25 -2.84 -7.12
CA SER A 65 1.24 -3.10 -6.08
C SER A 65 1.22 -1.98 -5.04
N SER A 66 1.67 -2.28 -3.82
CA SER A 66 1.71 -1.28 -2.75
C SER A 66 2.50 -0.04 -3.16
N ASN A 67 3.58 -0.19 -3.95
CA ASN A 67 4.43 0.91 -4.44
C ASN A 67 3.66 1.96 -5.24
N VAL A 68 2.62 1.55 -5.97
CA VAL A 68 1.77 2.48 -6.73
C VAL A 68 0.81 3.22 -5.79
N LEU A 69 0.50 2.66 -4.62
CA LEU A 69 -0.42 3.21 -3.64
C LEU A 69 0.29 4.14 -2.64
N PHE A 70 1.24 4.94 -3.12
CA PHE A 70 1.94 5.96 -2.34
C PHE A 70 1.92 7.28 -3.10
N MET A 71 0.80 8.01 -3.04
CA MET A 71 0.63 9.25 -3.78
C MET A 71 -0.44 10.18 -3.19
N ASN A 72 -0.32 11.48 -3.48
CA ASN A 72 -1.32 12.48 -3.13
C ASN A 72 -2.54 12.38 -4.06
N LEU A 73 -3.74 12.26 -3.50
CA LEU A 73 -4.99 12.11 -4.24
C LEU A 73 -6.19 12.74 -3.52
N THR A 74 -7.26 12.95 -4.28
CA THR A 74 -8.60 13.29 -3.78
C THR A 74 -9.51 12.07 -3.90
N LEU A 75 -10.06 11.59 -2.79
CA LEU A 75 -11.18 10.64 -2.72
C LEU A 75 -12.49 11.42 -2.74
N ARG A 76 -13.13 11.55 -3.90
CA ARG A 76 -14.34 12.37 -4.04
C ARG A 76 -15.60 11.57 -3.77
N ASN A 77 -16.46 12.07 -2.88
CA ASN A 77 -17.80 11.51 -2.60
C ASN A 77 -17.81 10.03 -2.15
N PHE A 78 -16.81 9.60 -1.39
CA PHE A 78 -16.77 8.25 -0.84
C PHE A 78 -17.82 8.07 0.25
N PHE A 79 -18.46 6.92 0.29
CA PHE A 79 -19.46 6.60 1.30
C PHE A 79 -18.78 6.14 2.58
N VAL A 80 -19.25 6.67 3.71
CA VAL A 80 -18.91 6.14 5.03
C VAL A 80 -19.64 4.83 5.25
N LYS A 81 -18.90 3.73 5.24
CA LYS A 81 -19.41 2.36 5.36
C LYS A 81 -19.52 1.93 6.81
N ASP A 82 -18.55 2.33 7.63
CA ASP A 82 -18.53 2.10 9.07
C ASP A 82 -17.72 3.20 9.78
N ILE A 83 -17.96 3.35 11.08
CA ILE A 83 -17.39 4.42 11.90
C ILE A 83 -17.06 3.87 13.28
N TYR A 84 -15.91 4.26 13.80
CA TYR A 84 -15.54 4.10 15.20
C TYR A 84 -15.05 5.45 15.74
N LEU A 85 -15.54 5.88 16.90
CA LEU A 85 -15.07 7.07 17.58
C LEU A 85 -14.23 6.61 18.77
N ASP A 86 -12.95 6.99 18.79
CA ASP A 86 -12.07 6.65 19.90
C ASP A 86 -12.23 7.59 21.10
N ASP A 87 -11.60 7.24 22.21
CA ASP A 87 -11.63 8.01 23.46
C ASP A 87 -11.00 9.41 23.31
N GLN A 88 -10.20 9.64 22.27
CA GLN A 88 -9.58 10.92 21.92
C GLN A 88 -10.44 11.77 20.98
N SER A 89 -11.68 11.34 20.72
CA SER A 89 -12.62 11.97 19.80
C SER A 89 -12.14 12.02 18.34
N ASN A 90 -11.32 11.05 17.92
CA ASN A 90 -11.00 10.84 16.52
C ASN A 90 -11.97 9.84 15.90
N TYR A 91 -12.49 10.20 14.73
CA TYR A 91 -13.28 9.32 13.89
C TYR A 91 -12.36 8.44 13.06
N HIS A 92 -12.36 7.15 13.33
CA HIS A 92 -11.87 6.11 12.44
C HIS A 92 -12.99 5.79 11.46
N LEU A 93 -12.72 5.90 10.16
CA LEU A 93 -13.71 5.75 9.11
C LEU A 93 -13.31 4.61 8.18
N LEU A 94 -14.27 3.75 7.90
CA LEU A 94 -14.21 2.81 6.80
C LEU A 94 -15.00 3.39 5.63
N LEU A 95 -14.33 3.65 4.52
CA LEU A 95 -14.87 4.31 3.34
C LEU A 95 -14.93 3.37 2.14
N THR A 96 -15.84 3.66 1.22
CA THR A 96 -15.96 2.92 -0.03
C THR A 96 -16.41 3.84 -1.18
N PRO A 97 -15.92 3.66 -2.41
CA PRO A 97 -16.29 4.53 -3.53
C PRO A 97 -17.77 4.40 -3.93
N LEU A 98 -18.37 3.23 -3.68
CA LEU A 98 -19.77 2.92 -3.99
C LEU A 98 -20.40 2.15 -2.84
N LYS A 99 -21.69 2.37 -2.56
CA LYS A 99 -22.38 1.68 -1.45
C LYS A 99 -22.25 0.14 -1.50
N THR A 100 -22.17 -0.44 -2.70
CA THR A 100 -22.08 -1.88 -2.95
C THR A 100 -20.64 -2.39 -3.13
N SER A 101 -19.64 -1.50 -3.12
CA SER A 101 -18.26 -1.90 -3.38
C SER A 101 -17.68 -2.68 -2.19
N ASN A 102 -16.85 -3.67 -2.53
CA ASN A 102 -16.03 -4.43 -1.59
C ASN A 102 -14.59 -3.88 -1.52
N GLN A 103 -14.34 -2.74 -2.16
CA GLN A 103 -13.10 -1.99 -2.00
C GLN A 103 -13.24 -1.03 -0.83
N TYR A 104 -12.29 -1.13 0.10
CA TYR A 104 -12.28 -0.37 1.33
C TYR A 104 -11.10 0.59 1.39
N PHE A 105 -11.33 1.73 2.03
CA PHE A 105 -10.32 2.72 2.38
C PHE A 105 -10.48 3.03 3.86
N VAL A 106 -9.39 3.14 4.60
CA VAL A 106 -9.41 3.45 6.02
C VAL A 106 -8.68 4.75 6.28
N THR A 107 -9.22 5.54 7.20
CA THR A 107 -8.67 6.84 7.57
C THR A 107 -9.10 7.21 8.98
N THR A 108 -8.31 8.08 9.61
CA THR A 108 -8.66 8.70 10.89
C THR A 108 -8.76 10.21 10.70
N ILE A 109 -9.84 10.83 11.18
CA ILE A 109 -10.03 12.28 11.11
C ILE A 109 -10.54 12.82 12.45
N LYS A 110 -10.15 14.06 12.77
CA LYS A 110 -10.63 14.77 13.96
C LYS A 110 -11.57 15.90 13.54
N THR A 111 -12.77 15.92 14.11
CA THR A 111 -13.77 16.95 13.78
C THR A 111 -14.79 17.09 14.89
N ASN A 112 -15.40 18.28 14.99
CA ASN A 112 -16.56 18.52 15.85
C ASN A 112 -17.90 18.23 15.13
N LYS A 113 -17.86 17.99 13.81
CA LYS A 113 -19.05 17.65 13.02
C LYS A 113 -19.42 16.19 13.22
N THR A 114 -20.70 15.90 13.42
CA THR A 114 -21.19 14.52 13.50
C THR A 114 -21.11 13.83 12.14
N ILE A 115 -20.40 12.70 12.09
CA ILE A 115 -20.32 11.82 10.91
C ILE A 115 -21.24 10.63 11.14
N LYS A 116 -22.01 10.26 10.12
CA LYS A 116 -22.93 9.13 10.16
C LYS A 116 -22.62 8.14 9.03
N ILE A 117 -22.92 6.87 9.28
CA ILE A 117 -22.85 5.83 8.24
C ILE A 117 -23.78 6.23 7.09
N GLY A 118 -23.29 6.09 5.86
CA GLY A 118 -23.99 6.46 4.64
C GLY A 118 -23.72 7.89 4.15
N ASN A 119 -23.13 8.76 4.99
CA ASN A 119 -22.68 10.09 4.54
C ASN A 119 -21.66 9.96 3.41
N LYS A 120 -21.60 10.98 2.56
CA LYS A 120 -20.54 11.11 1.56
C LYS A 120 -19.45 12.02 2.09
N ILE A 121 -18.21 11.61 1.97
CA ILE A 121 -17.05 12.40 2.37
C ILE A 121 -16.13 12.57 1.17
N THR A 122 -15.60 13.79 1.02
CA THR A 122 -14.49 14.08 0.11
C THR A 122 -13.24 14.25 0.95
N ILE A 123 -12.17 13.55 0.59
CA ILE A 123 -10.89 13.59 1.32
C ILE A 123 -9.80 13.97 0.34
N GLN A 124 -8.93 14.89 0.75
CA GLN A 124 -7.65 15.19 0.11
C GLN A 124 -6.53 14.75 1.05
N GLY A 125 -5.55 14.04 0.51
CA GLY A 125 -4.44 13.55 1.31
C GLY A 125 -3.56 12.59 0.56
N PHE A 126 -2.88 11.73 1.31
CA PHE A 126 -1.87 10.80 0.80
C PHE A 126 -2.32 9.35 1.01
N ILE A 127 -2.35 8.56 -0.07
CA ILE A 127 -2.54 7.12 0.04
C ILE A 127 -1.26 6.50 0.59
N ASN A 128 -1.39 5.66 1.62
CA ASN A 128 -0.28 5.04 2.34
C ASN A 128 -0.35 3.51 2.28
N GLY A 129 -0.50 2.98 1.07
CA GLY A 129 -0.43 1.55 0.81
C GLY A 129 -1.64 0.72 1.24
N LYS A 130 -1.50 -0.60 1.10
CA LYS A 130 -2.50 -1.59 1.50
C LYS A 130 -2.34 -1.93 2.98
N VAL A 131 -3.47 -2.04 3.66
CA VAL A 131 -3.56 -2.47 5.06
C VAL A 131 -4.68 -3.49 5.21
N LYS A 132 -4.70 -4.16 6.36
CA LYS A 132 -5.86 -4.93 6.79
C LYS A 132 -6.72 -4.05 7.69
N VAL A 133 -8.04 -4.20 7.59
CA VAL A 133 -8.93 -3.68 8.63
C VAL A 133 -8.70 -4.54 9.87
N HIS A 134 -8.12 -3.94 10.91
CA HIS A 134 -7.80 -4.60 12.17
C HIS A 134 -8.90 -4.35 13.21
N ASP A 135 -9.01 -5.27 14.18
CA ASP A 135 -9.94 -5.18 15.32
C ASP A 135 -9.68 -3.98 16.24
N GLU A 136 -8.48 -3.38 16.18
CA GLU A 136 -8.15 -2.16 16.93
C GLU A 136 -9.13 -1.02 16.61
N TYR A 137 -9.60 -0.98 15.37
CA TYR A 137 -10.75 -0.17 15.01
C TYR A 137 -11.99 -1.00 15.31
N SER A 138 -12.81 -0.57 16.28
CA SER A 138 -14.06 -1.27 16.63
C SER A 138 -15.16 -1.09 15.56
N PHE A 139 -14.80 -1.24 14.29
CA PHE A 139 -15.72 -1.46 13.20
C PHE A 139 -16.48 -2.76 13.38
N ASN A 140 -17.55 -2.93 12.64
CA ASN A 140 -18.31 -4.16 12.62
C ASN A 140 -17.40 -5.35 12.25
N LEU A 141 -17.48 -6.43 13.03
CA LEU A 141 -16.67 -7.65 12.89
C LEU A 141 -16.64 -8.23 11.47
N LYS A 142 -17.70 -8.02 10.66
CA LYS A 142 -17.74 -8.48 9.26
C LYS A 142 -16.65 -7.86 8.36
N TYR A 143 -16.06 -6.73 8.79
CA TYR A 143 -14.98 -6.05 8.09
C TYR A 143 -13.59 -6.45 8.56
N ASN A 144 -13.46 -7.17 9.69
CA ASN A 144 -12.17 -7.60 10.19
C ASN A 144 -11.42 -8.47 9.16
N GLY A 145 -10.12 -8.22 8.99
CA GLY A 145 -9.26 -8.93 8.06
C GLY A 145 -9.49 -8.62 6.57
N LYS A 146 -10.42 -7.72 6.23
CA LYS A 146 -10.60 -7.26 4.85
C LYS A 146 -9.42 -6.40 4.40
N ASN A 147 -9.09 -6.47 3.12
CA ASN A 147 -8.09 -5.59 2.51
C ASN A 147 -8.66 -4.18 2.41
N ALA A 148 -7.87 -3.19 2.84
CA ALA A 148 -8.19 -1.79 2.70
C ALA A 148 -6.96 -1.02 2.22
N VAL A 149 -7.20 0.21 1.80
CA VAL A 149 -6.14 1.17 1.45
C VAL A 149 -6.11 2.25 2.53
N SER A 150 -4.93 2.49 3.11
CA SER A 150 -4.77 3.50 4.15
C SER A 150 -4.64 4.89 3.52
N VAL A 151 -5.25 5.89 4.16
CA VAL A 151 -5.26 7.27 3.66
C VAL A 151 -4.95 8.20 4.82
N MET A 152 -3.89 8.99 4.66
CA MET A 152 -3.54 10.09 5.55
C MET A 152 -4.25 11.35 5.07
N VAL A 153 -4.95 12.05 5.96
CA VAL A 153 -5.84 13.16 5.59
C VAL A 153 -5.19 14.49 5.86
N ASP A 154 -5.13 15.32 4.82
CA ASP A 154 -4.74 16.72 4.94
C ASP A 154 -5.98 17.62 5.05
N HIS A 155 -7.02 17.30 4.28
CA HIS A 155 -8.28 18.05 4.27
C HIS A 155 -9.46 17.12 3.98
N PHE A 156 -10.63 17.44 4.55
CA PHE A 156 -11.86 16.69 4.29
C PHE A 156 -13.09 17.60 4.30
N GLU A 157 -14.12 17.15 3.59
CA GLU A 157 -15.44 17.78 3.51
C GLU A 157 -16.53 16.71 3.60
N ILE A 158 -17.54 16.95 4.44
CA ILE A 158 -18.73 16.09 4.55
C ILE A 158 -19.82 16.69 3.65
N ASN A 159 -20.33 15.90 2.71
CA ASN A 159 -21.34 16.30 1.72
C ASN A 159 -22.73 15.77 2.08
#